data_AF-A0A521WB07-F1
#
_entry.id   AF-A0A521WB07-F1
#
_cell.length_a   1.000
_cell.length_b   1.000
_cell.length_c   1.000
_cell.angle_alpha   90.00
_cell.angle_beta   90.00
_cell.angle_gamma   90.00
#
_symmetry.space_group_name_H-M   'P 1'
#
loop_
_entity.id
_entity.type
_entity.pdbx_description
1 polymer ?
#
loop_
_entity_poly.entity_id
_entity_poly.type
_entity_poly.pdbx_seq_one_letter_code
_entity_poly.pdbx_strand_id
1 'polypeptide(L)'
;MQLIRPSIGEGMPSLRHLQAMPDGVRVRVPGMVVCRQQPGTAKGFVFLLLEDEFGMLNIIVPPWLHERQRGLVRGEAFVIVDGQLQRKEGTLNVLAERFEVLPVPRSMQAPESHNFG
;
A
#
# COMPACT_ATOMS: atom_id res chain seq x y z
N MET A 1 12.71 -3.30 -13.55
CA MET A 1 12.08 -2.87 -12.29
C MET A 1 13.17 -2.70 -11.25
N GLN A 2 13.30 -1.50 -10.66
CA GLN A 2 14.30 -1.21 -9.63
C GLN A 2 13.84 -1.83 -8.30
N LEU A 3 14.74 -2.57 -7.66
CA LEU A 3 14.46 -3.31 -6.43
C LEU A 3 14.27 -2.34 -5.26
N ILE A 4 13.09 -2.38 -4.62
CA ILE A 4 12.75 -1.73 -3.34
C ILE A 4 13.46 -2.48 -2.19
N ARG A 5 13.76 -3.78 -2.39
CA ARG A 5 14.42 -4.68 -1.43
C ARG A 5 15.64 -4.12 -0.67
N PRO A 6 16.60 -3.40 -1.26
CA PRO A 6 17.75 -2.86 -0.53
C PRO A 6 17.35 -1.85 0.56
N SER A 7 16.15 -1.28 0.46
CA SER A 7 15.62 -0.26 1.38
C SER A 7 14.68 -0.83 2.44
N ILE A 8 14.33 -2.10 2.32
CA ILE A 8 13.44 -2.84 3.22
C ILE A 8 14.33 -3.70 4.12
N GLY A 9 14.26 -3.51 5.44
CA GLY A 9 15.00 -4.35 6.39
C GLY A 9 14.71 -5.84 6.19
N GLU A 10 15.70 -6.69 6.44
CA GLU A 10 15.55 -8.15 6.34
C GLU A 10 14.34 -8.61 7.19
N GLY A 11 13.39 -9.31 6.57
CA GLY A 11 12.23 -9.89 7.25
C GLY A 11 10.85 -9.36 6.86
N MET A 12 10.75 -8.32 6.02
CA MET A 12 9.43 -7.87 5.56
C MET A 12 8.89 -8.74 4.41
N PRO A 13 7.62 -9.18 4.47
CA PRO A 13 7.06 -10.06 3.45
C PRO A 13 6.90 -9.31 2.12
N SER A 14 7.29 -9.95 1.01
CA SER A 14 6.86 -9.51 -0.33
C SER A 14 5.40 -9.87 -0.56
N LEU A 15 4.80 -9.24 -1.57
CA LEU A 15 3.42 -9.51 -1.98
C LEU A 15 3.19 -10.99 -2.34
N ARG A 16 4.22 -11.66 -2.89
CA ARG A 16 4.17 -13.12 -3.12
C ARG A 16 3.94 -13.92 -1.82
N HIS A 17 4.57 -13.53 -0.71
CA HIS A 17 4.37 -14.23 0.56
C HIS A 17 2.96 -14.02 1.10
N LEU A 18 2.37 -12.84 0.91
CA LEU A 18 1.00 -12.55 1.34
C LEU A 18 -0.03 -13.47 0.67
N GLN A 19 0.21 -13.90 -0.57
CA GLN A 19 -0.69 -14.82 -1.28
C GLN A 19 -0.84 -16.18 -0.57
N ALA A 20 0.16 -16.62 0.19
CA ALA A 20 0.11 -17.86 0.96
C ALA A 20 -0.38 -17.68 2.41
N MET A 21 -0.57 -16.44 2.87
CA MET A 21 -0.97 -16.18 4.25
C MET A 21 -2.48 -16.38 4.48
N PRO A 22 -2.91 -16.79 5.69
CA PRO A 22 -4.33 -16.90 6.02
C PRO A 22 -5.05 -15.55 5.94
N ASP A 23 -6.34 -15.57 5.63
CA ASP A 23 -7.18 -14.38 5.69
C ASP A 23 -7.29 -13.83 7.12
N GLY A 24 -7.47 -12.50 7.26
CA GLY A 24 -7.67 -11.84 8.56
C GLY A 24 -6.42 -11.63 9.42
N VAL A 25 -5.26 -12.12 8.99
CA VAL A 25 -3.98 -11.89 9.69
C VAL A 25 -3.49 -10.46 9.49
N ARG A 26 -2.78 -9.93 10.50
CA ARG A 26 -2.10 -8.64 10.38
C ARG A 26 -0.82 -8.79 9.58
N VAL A 27 -0.59 -7.84 8.69
CA VAL A 27 0.55 -7.80 7.77
C VAL A 27 1.17 -6.42 7.76
N ARG A 28 2.48 -6.38 7.48
CA ARG A 28 3.26 -5.17 7.26
C ARG A 28 3.86 -5.24 5.86
N VAL A 29 3.46 -4.33 4.99
CA VAL A 29 3.72 -4.42 3.55
C VAL A 29 4.42 -3.15 3.05
N PRO A 30 5.68 -3.21 2.60
CA PRO A 30 6.31 -2.12 1.89
C PRO A 30 5.86 -2.12 0.43
N GLY A 31 5.81 -0.94 -0.17
CA GLY A 31 5.73 -0.86 -1.62
C GLY A 31 5.62 0.57 -2.13
N MET A 32 5.51 0.66 -3.45
CA MET A 32 5.33 1.90 -4.16
C MET A 32 3.86 2.07 -4.54
N VAL A 33 3.29 3.24 -4.26
CA VAL A 33 1.91 3.53 -4.64
C VAL A 33 1.86 4.01 -6.08
N VAL A 34 1.14 3.27 -6.92
CA VAL A 34 1.05 3.49 -8.37
C VAL A 34 -0.22 4.26 -8.75
N CYS A 35 -1.30 4.02 -8.02
CA CYS A 35 -2.59 4.64 -8.29
C CYS A 35 -3.34 4.92 -6.99
N ARG A 36 -4.13 5.99 -7.00
CA ARG A 36 -5.03 6.37 -5.89
C ARG A 36 -6.43 6.61 -6.45
N GLN A 37 -7.43 5.99 -5.82
CA GLN A 37 -8.84 6.11 -6.20
C GLN A 37 -9.71 6.47 -4.98
N GLN A 38 -10.58 7.47 -5.10
CA GLN A 38 -11.50 7.94 -4.06
C GLN A 38 -12.82 8.23 -4.78
N PRO A 39 -13.56 7.20 -5.20
CA PRO A 39 -14.84 7.39 -5.86
C PRO A 39 -15.80 8.20 -4.97
N GLY A 40 -16.58 9.10 -5.56
CA GLY A 40 -17.54 9.91 -4.80
C GLY A 40 -18.58 9.07 -4.01
N THR A 41 -18.82 7.84 -4.45
CA THR A 41 -19.73 6.87 -3.82
C THR A 41 -19.08 6.06 -2.69
N ALA A 42 -17.77 6.14 -2.51
CA ALA A 42 -17.02 5.31 -1.56
C ALA A 42 -17.12 5.78 -0.10
N LYS A 43 -18.04 6.72 0.23
CA LYS A 43 -18.28 7.21 1.61
C LYS A 43 -16.99 7.60 2.36
N GLY A 44 -16.04 8.21 1.65
CA GLY A 44 -14.76 8.66 2.22
C GLY A 44 -13.64 7.61 2.24
N PHE A 45 -13.88 6.38 1.79
CA PHE A 45 -12.82 5.39 1.59
C PHE A 45 -11.91 5.80 0.43
N VAL A 46 -10.63 5.53 0.60
CA VAL A 46 -9.60 5.68 -0.45
C VAL A 46 -9.03 4.30 -0.76
N PHE A 47 -8.78 4.04 -2.04
CA PHE A 47 -8.16 2.82 -2.53
C PHE A 47 -6.80 3.18 -3.10
N LEU A 48 -5.77 2.44 -2.70
CA LEU A 48 -4.43 2.58 -3.26
C LEU A 48 -4.04 1.28 -3.95
N LEU A 49 -3.33 1.40 -5.07
CA LEU A 49 -2.65 0.27 -5.70
C LEU A 49 -1.17 0.33 -5.32
N LEU A 50 -0.73 -0.64 -4.53
CA LEU A 50 0.64 -0.78 -4.08
C LEU A 50 1.37 -1.82 -4.94
N GLU A 51 2.58 -1.52 -5.38
CA GLU A 51 3.41 -2.41 -6.20
C GLU A 51 4.73 -2.76 -5.49
N ASP A 52 5.14 -4.02 -5.63
CA ASP A 52 6.49 -4.50 -5.34
C ASP A 52 7.03 -5.29 -6.55
N GLU A 53 8.22 -5.89 -6.42
CA GLU A 53 8.84 -6.64 -7.53
C GLU A 53 8.12 -7.94 -7.91
N PHE A 54 7.10 -8.35 -7.15
CA PHE A 54 6.36 -9.59 -7.32
C PHE A 54 4.90 -9.37 -7.73
N GLY A 55 4.41 -8.13 -7.75
CA GLY A 55 3.08 -7.81 -8.26
C GLY A 55 2.47 -6.56 -7.64
N MET A 56 1.13 -6.51 -7.66
CA MET A 56 0.34 -5.40 -7.14
C MET A 56 -0.62 -5.88 -6.04
N LEU A 57 -0.95 -4.99 -5.11
CA LEU A 57 -1.85 -5.22 -3.98
C LEU A 57 -2.76 -4.03 -3.78
N ASN A 58 -4.05 -4.30 -3.61
CA ASN A 58 -5.03 -3.28 -3.28
C ASN A 58 -5.00 -2.97 -1.79
N ILE A 59 -4.85 -1.69 -1.46
CA ILE A 59 -4.92 -1.18 -0.09
C ILE A 59 -6.24 -0.41 0.06
N ILE A 60 -7.05 -0.83 1.01
CA ILE A 60 -8.30 -0.16 1.37
C ILE A 60 -8.01 0.73 2.56
N VAL A 61 -8.20 2.03 2.40
CA VAL A 61 -7.96 3.05 3.43
C VAL A 61 -9.30 3.55 3.96
N PRO A 62 -9.65 3.23 5.21
CA PRO A 62 -10.85 3.75 5.84
C PRO A 62 -10.85 5.28 5.95
N PRO A 63 -12.02 5.93 6.01
CA PRO A 63 -12.12 7.38 6.15
C PRO A 63 -11.33 7.92 7.34
N TRP A 64 -11.47 7.28 8.52
CA TRP A 64 -10.77 7.70 9.74
C TRP A 64 -9.25 7.68 9.58
N LEU A 65 -8.71 6.72 8.83
CA LEU A 65 -7.26 6.60 8.61
C LEU A 65 -6.79 7.62 7.58
N HIS A 66 -7.54 7.79 6.50
CA HIS A 66 -7.27 8.82 5.50
C HIS A 66 -7.23 10.19 6.15
N GLU A 67 -8.19 10.52 7.02
CA GLU A 67 -8.24 11.81 7.74
C GLU A 67 -7.07 11.99 8.70
N ARG A 68 -6.68 10.94 9.42
CA ARG A 68 -5.56 10.97 10.37
C ARG A 68 -4.19 11.07 9.69
N GLN A 69 -4.02 10.45 8.52
CA GLN A 69 -2.73 10.35 7.82
C GLN A 69 -2.80 10.91 6.38
N ARG A 70 -3.57 12.00 6.17
CA ARG A 70 -3.82 12.60 4.84
C ARG A 70 -2.57 12.82 4.01
N GLY A 71 -1.51 13.35 4.61
CA GLY A 71 -0.24 13.61 3.91
C GLY A 71 0.38 12.34 3.33
N LEU A 72 0.48 11.28 4.15
CA LEU A 72 1.04 10.00 3.71
C LEU A 72 0.16 9.33 2.64
N VAL A 73 -1.16 9.32 2.86
CA VAL A 73 -2.09 8.68 1.94
C VAL A 73 -2.13 9.38 0.58
N ARG A 74 -2.02 10.71 0.54
CA ARG A 74 -2.14 11.49 -0.71
C ARG A 74 -0.81 11.74 -1.43
N GLY A 75 0.28 11.95 -0.69
CA GLY A 75 1.53 12.48 -1.25
C GLY A 75 2.67 11.48 -1.34
N GLU A 76 2.71 10.48 -0.46
CA GLU A 76 3.90 9.62 -0.37
C GLU A 76 3.87 8.48 -1.38
N ALA A 77 4.89 8.43 -2.24
CA ALA A 77 4.99 7.39 -3.26
C ALA A 77 5.48 6.06 -2.68
N PHE A 78 6.31 6.07 -1.65
CA PHE A 78 6.87 4.86 -1.04
C PHE A 78 6.40 4.75 0.40
N VAL A 79 5.65 3.71 0.70
CA VAL A 79 4.99 3.55 2.00
C VAL A 79 5.18 2.15 2.55
N ILE A 80 5.11 2.06 3.87
CA ILE A 80 4.87 0.81 4.60
C ILE A 80 3.44 0.88 5.11
N VAL A 81 2.66 -0.16 4.82
CA VAL A 81 1.27 -0.31 5.27
C VAL A 81 1.20 -1.41 6.31
N ASP A 82 0.78 -1.05 7.52
CA ASP A 82 0.29 -2.01 8.49
C ASP A 82 -1.22 -2.17 8.30
N GLY A 83 -1.70 -3.40 8.25
CA GLY A 83 -3.12 -3.65 8.08
C GLY A 83 -3.52 -5.12 8.19
N GLN A 84 -4.79 -5.39 7.92
CA GLN A 84 -5.35 -6.73 7.92
C GLN A 84 -5.49 -7.25 6.49
N LEU A 85 -4.99 -8.45 6.24
CA LEU A 85 -5.19 -9.15 4.97
C LEU A 85 -6.67 -9.51 4.80
N GLN A 86 -7.23 -9.21 3.63
CA GLN A 86 -8.63 -9.47 3.30
C GLN A 86 -8.75 -10.11 1.91
N ARG A 87 -9.30 -11.32 1.86
CA ARG A 87 -9.64 -12.02 0.62
C ARG A 87 -11.12 -11.79 0.32
N LYS A 88 -11.40 -11.00 -0.70
CA LYS A 88 -12.77 -10.72 -1.13
C LYS A 88 -12.90 -10.98 -2.62
N GLU A 89 -13.86 -11.83 -2.99
CA GLU A 89 -14.20 -12.12 -4.40
C GLU A 89 -12.98 -12.51 -5.26
N GLY A 90 -12.07 -13.32 -4.68
CA GLY A 90 -10.84 -13.76 -5.36
C GLY A 90 -9.71 -12.72 -5.41
N THR A 91 -9.92 -11.51 -4.90
CA THR A 91 -8.92 -10.46 -4.84
C THR A 91 -8.30 -10.37 -3.45
N LEU A 92 -6.97 -10.22 -3.39
CA LEU A 92 -6.24 -9.98 -2.16
C LEU A 92 -6.16 -8.47 -1.90
N ASN A 93 -6.60 -8.04 -0.72
CA ASN A 93 -6.58 -6.66 -0.29
C ASN A 93 -5.93 -6.57 1.09
N VAL A 94 -5.50 -5.37 1.48
CA VAL A 94 -5.16 -5.04 2.85
C VAL A 94 -6.03 -3.89 3.33
N LEU A 95 -6.79 -4.11 4.40
CA LEU A 95 -7.46 -3.04 5.13
C LEU A 95 -6.41 -2.32 5.99
N ALA A 96 -6.06 -1.10 5.59
CA ALA A 96 -5.01 -0.34 6.25
C ALA A 96 -5.43 0.11 7.65
N GLU A 97 -4.49 -0.01 8.59
CA GLU A 97 -4.60 0.47 9.97
C GLU A 97 -3.60 1.60 10.25
N ARG A 98 -2.45 1.61 9.55
CA ARG A 98 -1.41 2.63 9.70
C ARG A 98 -0.50 2.70 8.46
N PHE A 99 -0.06 3.92 8.15
CA PHE A 99 0.97 4.20 7.16
C PHE A 99 2.27 4.69 7.82
N GLU A 100 3.40 4.30 7.26
CA GLU A 100 4.73 4.88 7.51
C GLU A 100 5.40 5.20 6.17
N VAL A 101 6.35 6.14 6.17
CA VAL A 101 7.21 6.40 5.00
C VAL A 101 8.17 5.23 4.86
N LEU A 102 8.29 4.67 3.65
CA LEU A 102 9.35 3.72 3.35
C LEU A 102 10.61 4.51 2.96
N PRO A 103 11.69 4.49 3.76
CA PRO A 103 12.90 5.23 3.45
C PRO A 103 13.60 4.59 2.24
N VAL A 104 13.49 5.22 1.07
CA VAL A 104 14.20 4.80 -0.15
C VAL A 104 15.32 5.80 -0.50
N PRO A 105 16.43 5.35 -1.13
CA PRO A 105 17.45 6.25 -1.64
C PRO A 105 16.85 7.30 -2.59
N ARG A 106 17.33 8.55 -2.53
CA ARG A 106 16.85 9.64 -3.39
C ARG A 106 16.98 9.38 -4.90
N SER A 107 17.85 8.44 -5.29
CA SER A 107 18.00 7.99 -6.68
C SER A 107 16.79 7.20 -7.19
N MET A 108 15.95 6.68 -6.28
CA MET A 108 14.72 5.97 -6.61
C MET A 108 13.62 7.00 -6.84
N GLN A 109 13.34 7.29 -8.12
CA GLN A 109 12.25 8.18 -8.51
C GLN A 109 10.97 7.37 -8.57
N ALA A 110 9.93 7.84 -7.88
CA ALA A 110 8.59 7.34 -8.14
C ALA A 110 8.19 7.76 -9.55
N PRO A 111 7.65 6.85 -10.38
CA PRO A 111 6.92 7.25 -11.58
C PRO A 111 5.74 8.16 -11.18
N GLU A 112 5.27 9.01 -12.09
CA GLU A 112 4.10 9.86 -11.82
C GLU A 112 2.94 8.99 -11.33
N SER A 113 2.62 9.13 -10.04
CA SER A 113 1.39 8.58 -9.47
C SER A 113 0.26 9.43 -10.00
N HIS A 114 -0.71 8.80 -10.67
CA HIS A 114 -1.98 9.43 -11.04
C HIS A 114 -2.74 9.72 -9.75
N ASN A 115 -2.43 10.87 -9.16
CA ASN A 115 -3.07 11.40 -7.98
C ASN A 115 -4.44 11.97 -8.36
N PHE A 116 -5.31 12.06 -7.38
CA PHE A 116 -6.60 12.73 -7.51
C PHE A 116 -6.48 14.12 -8.12
N GLY A 117 -7.33 14.41 -9.11
CA GLY A 117 -7.78 15.77 -9.41
C GLY A 117 -8.86 16.21 -8.44
#